data_AF-A0A9D8X6E6-F1
#
_entry.id   AF-A0A9D8X6E6-F1
#
_cell.length_a   1.000
_cell.length_b   1.000
_cell.length_c   1.000
_cell.angle_alpha   90.00
_cell.angle_beta   90.00
_cell.angle_gamma   90.00
#
_symmetry.space_group_name_H-M   'P 1'
#
loop_
_entity.id
_entity.type
_entity.pdbx_description
1 polymer ?
#
loop_
_entity_poly.entity_id
_entity_poly.type
_entity_poly.pdbx_seq_one_letter_code
_entity_poly.pdbx_strand_id
1 'polypeptide(L)' 'VVYHLHVGPDDMGRVIGKQGRIAKAIRTVMRAAAIRKDVKVQVDID' A
#
# COMPACT_ATOMS: atom_id res chain seq x y z
N VAL A 1 0.53 -8.25 10.58
CA VAL A 1 1.84 -8.07 9.89
C VAL A 1 1.84 -6.70 9.23
N VAL A 2 2.91 -5.92 9.41
CA VAL A 2 3.09 -4.62 8.74
C VAL A 2 4.14 -4.81 7.66
N TYR A 3 3.85 -4.36 6.44
CA TYR A 3 4.82 -4.29 5.35
C TYR A 3 5.17 -2.84 5.07
N HIS A 4 6.46 -2.55 5.01
CA HIS A 4 7.00 -1.26 4.61
C HIS A 4 7.33 -1.30 3.12
N LEU A 5 6.70 -0.42 2.35
CA LEU A 5 6.96 -0.25 0.93
C LEU A 5 7.89 0.96 0.78
N HIS A 6 9.16 0.70 0.51
CA HIS A 6 10.12 1.75 0.21
C HIS A 6 10.00 2.19 -1.24
N VAL A 7 9.87 3.50 -1.44
CA VAL A 7 9.78 4.12 -2.75
C VAL A 7 10.91 5.12 -2.91
N GLY A 8 11.45 5.23 -4.12
CA GLY A 8 12.39 6.29 -4.44
C GLY A 8 11.76 7.67 -4.21
N PRO A 9 12.51 8.68 -3.73
CA PRO A 9 11.97 10.01 -3.49
C PRO A 9 11.26 10.62 -4.71
N ASP A 10 11.81 10.39 -5.90
CA ASP A 10 11.28 10.89 -7.17
C ASP A 10 9.97 10.19 -7.59
N ASP A 11 9.73 8.98 -7.10
CA ASP A 11 8.54 8.20 -7.40
C ASP A 11 7.40 8.47 -6.42
N MET A 12 7.66 9.16 -5.29
CA MET A 12 6.69 9.20 -4.21
C MET A 12 5.41 9.93 -4.58
N GLY A 13 5.51 11.05 -5.29
CA GLY A 13 4.34 11.75 -5.81
C GLY A 13 3.47 10.87 -6.74
N ARG A 14 4.13 10.01 -7.54
CA ARG A 14 3.44 9.09 -8.46
C ARG A 14 2.79 7.93 -7.72
N VAL A 15 3.44 7.38 -6.69
CA VAL A 15 2.93 6.22 -5.91
C VAL A 15 1.81 6.63 -4.95
N ILE A 16 1.89 7.79 -4.31
CA ILE A 16 0.76 8.31 -3.54
C ILE A 16 -0.40 8.64 -4.49
N GLY A 17 -0.09 9.29 -5.61
CA GLY A 17 -1.07 9.76 -6.58
C GLY A 17 -1.94 10.89 -6.03
N LYS A 18 -2.81 11.45 -6.88
CA LYS A 18 -3.70 12.56 -6.50
C LYS A 18 -4.57 12.16 -5.30
N GLN A 19 -4.45 12.90 -4.19
CA GLN A 19 -5.15 12.64 -2.91
C GLN A 19 -4.92 11.24 -2.33
N GLY A 20 -3.80 10.58 -2.64
CA GLY A 20 -3.53 9.23 -2.12
C GLY A 20 -4.33 8.13 -2.81
N ARG A 21 -4.94 8.39 -3.98
CA ARG A 21 -5.80 7.41 -4.69
C ARG A 21 -5.06 6.12 -5.03
N ILE A 22 -3.79 6.21 -5.45
CA ILE A 22 -3.00 5.03 -5.86
C ILE A 22 -2.58 4.25 -4.61
N ALA A 23 -2.06 4.92 -3.59
CA ALA A 23 -1.75 4.31 -2.29
C ALA A 23 -2.97 3.59 -1.68
N LYS A 24 -4.17 4.18 -1.79
CA LYS A 24 -5.42 3.55 -1.33
C LYS A 24 -5.75 2.28 -2.12
N ALA A 25 -5.58 2.29 -3.43
CA ALA A 25 -5.80 1.10 -4.26
C ALA A 25 -4.86 -0.04 -3.88
N ILE A 26 -3.57 0.25 -3.68
CA ILE A 26 -2.57 -0.72 -3.23
C ILE A 26 -2.99 -1.36 -1.90
N ARG A 27 -3.37 -0.54 -0.91
CA ARG A 27 -3.85 -1.04 0.40
C ARG A 27 -5.10 -1.91 0.27
N THR A 28 -6.04 -1.56 -0.60
CA THR A 28 -7.26 -2.35 -0.84
C THR A 28 -6.93 -3.73 -1.41
N VAL A 29 -6.06 -3.81 -2.42
CA VAL A 29 -5.65 -5.08 -3.02
C VAL A 29 -4.93 -5.96 -2.01
N MET A 30 -4.02 -5.38 -1.22
CA MET A 30 -3.31 -6.10 -0.17
C MET A 30 -4.25 -6.64 0.91
N ARG A 31 -5.24 -5.85 1.34
CA ARG A 31 -6.28 -6.32 2.27
C ARG A 31 -7.10 -7.47 1.69
N ALA A 32 -7.50 -7.39 0.42
CA ALA A 32 -8.24 -8.47 -0.24
C ALA A 32 -7.43 -9.78 -0.30
N ALA A 33 -6.14 -9.68 -0.62
CA ALA A 33 -5.23 -10.84 -0.59
C ALA A 33 -5.05 -11.41 0.83
N ALA A 34 -4.98 -10.54 1.84
CA ALA A 34 -4.80 -10.93 3.23
C ALA A 34 -6.03 -11.65 3.81
N ILE A 35 -7.24 -11.22 3.44
CA ILE A 35 -8.50 -11.89 3.81
C ILE A 35 -8.51 -13.34 3.32
N ARG A 36 -8.06 -13.60 2.08
CA ARG A 36 -7.98 -14.97 1.52
C ARG A 36 -7.01 -15.89 2.28
N LYS A 37 -6.07 -15.30 3.02
CA LYS A 37 -5.06 -16.01 3.81
C LYS A 37 -5.36 -15.97 5.32
N ASP A 38 -6.52 -15.43 5.72
CA ASP A 38 -6.94 -15.21 7.12
C ASP A 38 -5.88 -14.49 7.98
N VAL A 39 -5.18 -13.52 7.39
CA VAL A 39 -4.16 -12.72 8.08
C VAL A 39 -4.51 -11.24 8.03
N LYS A 40 -4.18 -10.51 9.10
CA LYS A 40 -4.28 -9.04 9.12
C LYS A 40 -2.98 -8.42 8.61
N VAL A 41 -3.11 -7.62 7.56
CA VAL A 41 -2.00 -6.94 6.89
C VAL A 41 -2.22 -5.43 6.87
N GLN A 42 -1.18 -4.68 7.24
CA GLN A 42 -1.08 -3.24 7.05
C GLN A 42 0.10 -2.93 6.12
N VAL A 43 -0.07 -1.90 5.29
CA VAL A 43 0.97 -1.43 4.35
C VAL A 43 1.23 0.04 4.60
N ASP A 44 2.44 0.32 5.04
CA ASP A 44 2.99 1.65 5.20
C ASP A 44 3.93 1.91 4.01
N ILE A 45 3.84 3.12 3.47
CA ILE A 45 4.56 3.51 2.25
C ILE A 45 5.49 4.63 2.67
N ASP A 46 6.79 4.37 2.55
CA ASP A 46 7.91 5.22 2.99
C ASP A 46 8.70 5.72 1.79
#